data_AF-A0ABD6NZT0-F1
#
_entry.id   AF-A0ABD6NZT0-F1
#
_cell.length_a   1.000
_cell.length_b   1.000
_cell.length_c   1.000
_cell.angle_alpha   90.00
_cell.angle_beta   90.00
_cell.angle_gamma   90.00
#
_symmetry.space_group_name_H-M   'P 1'
#
loop_
_entity.id
_entity.type
_entity.pdbx_description
1 polymer ?
#
loop_
_entity_poly.entity_id
_entity_poly.type
_entity_poly.pdbx_seq_one_letter_code
_entity_poly.pdbx_strand_id
1 'polypeptide(L)'
;MLDDGAREAFLDAATTIRNYATPGGQHRIDAMQNGRFARNVIERAEGFRDTRVIAQKRSGQPVTVEDPQIITAADSEPAVRSVCSDNRGMAAIVW
;
A
#
# COMPACT_ATOMS: atom_id res chain seq x y z
N MET A 1 5.98 11.62 0.37
CA MET A 1 4.65 12.23 0.57
C MET A 1 3.62 11.39 -0.19
N LEU A 2 2.42 11.20 0.34
CA LEU A 2 1.31 10.60 -0.40
C LEU A 2 0.56 11.70 -1.14
N ASP A 3 0.21 11.50 -2.40
CA ASP A 3 -0.81 12.33 -3.04
C ASP A 3 -2.22 11.96 -2.52
N ASP A 4 -3.23 12.70 -2.98
CA ASP A 4 -4.61 12.50 -2.54
C ASP A 4 -5.14 11.10 -2.92
N GLY A 5 -4.82 10.60 -4.12
CA GLY A 5 -5.26 9.29 -4.58
C GLY A 5 -4.59 8.15 -3.81
N ALA A 6 -3.31 8.29 -3.49
CA ALA A 6 -2.55 7.34 -2.67
C ALA A 6 -3.09 7.29 -1.23
N ARG A 7 -3.48 8.45 -0.68
CA ARG A 7 -4.12 8.54 0.63
C ARG A 7 -5.50 7.88 0.62
N GLU A 8 -6.31 8.16 -0.38
CA GLU A 8 -7.64 7.54 -0.55
C GLU A 8 -7.53 6.03 -0.67
N ALA A 9 -6.69 5.52 -1.59
CA ALA A 9 -6.47 4.09 -1.77
C ALA A 9 -6.01 3.39 -0.48
N PHE A 10 -5.14 4.03 0.31
CA PHE A 10 -4.71 3.50 1.60
C PHE A 10 -5.86 3.46 2.63
N LEU A 11 -6.65 4.53 2.73
CA LEU A 11 -7.76 4.62 3.68
C LEU A 11 -8.90 3.66 3.34
N ASP A 12 -9.21 3.49 2.05
CA ASP A 12 -10.21 2.53 1.57
C ASP A 12 -9.78 1.10 1.87
N ALA A 13 -8.51 0.78 1.62
CA ALA A 13 -7.94 -0.50 2.00
C ALA A 13 -8.00 -0.73 3.51
N ALA A 14 -7.59 0.25 4.32
CA ALA A 14 -7.62 0.14 5.79
C ALA A 14 -9.05 -0.06 6.30
N THR A 15 -10.03 0.63 5.72
CA THR A 15 -11.46 0.48 6.03
C THR A 15 -11.94 -0.92 5.67
N THR A 16 -11.59 -1.40 4.49
CA THR A 16 -11.91 -2.76 4.02
C THR A 16 -11.33 -3.80 4.98
N ILE A 17 -10.05 -3.70 5.31
CA ILE A 17 -9.36 -4.61 6.24
C ILE A 17 -10.01 -4.61 7.62
N ARG A 18 -10.36 -3.42 8.14
CA ARG A 18 -11.01 -3.29 9.44
C ARG A 18 -12.33 -4.07 9.49
N ASN A 19 -13.06 -4.17 8.39
CA ASN A 19 -14.33 -4.89 8.33
C ASN A 19 -14.18 -6.42 8.37
N TYR A 20 -12.97 -6.95 8.21
CA TYR A 20 -12.72 -8.38 8.42
C TYR A 20 -12.38 -8.67 9.88
N ALA A 21 -12.94 -9.75 10.41
CA ALA A 21 -12.60 -10.28 11.73
C ALA A 21 -11.70 -11.52 11.63
N THR A 22 -10.87 -11.73 12.64
CA THR A 22 -10.23 -13.02 12.92
C THR A 22 -11.27 -14.00 13.47
N PRO A 23 -10.97 -15.32 13.50
CA PRO A 23 -11.85 -16.29 14.18
C PRO A 23 -12.13 -15.95 15.66
N GLY A 24 -11.24 -15.19 16.32
CA GLY A 24 -11.41 -14.71 17.69
C GLY A 24 -12.17 -13.38 17.82
N GLY A 25 -12.74 -12.86 16.74
CA GLY A 25 -13.54 -11.62 16.74
C GLY A 25 -12.72 -10.32 16.69
N GLN A 26 -11.39 -10.39 16.61
CA GLN A 26 -10.54 -9.20 16.49
C GLN A 26 -10.57 -8.65 15.06
N HIS A 27 -10.64 -7.33 14.87
CA HIS A 27 -10.50 -6.73 13.54
C HIS A 27 -9.13 -7.07 12.94
N ARG A 28 -9.09 -7.35 11.63
CA ARG A 28 -7.84 -7.72 10.97
C ARG A 28 -6.78 -6.61 11.02
N ILE A 29 -7.21 -5.35 11.00
CA ILE A 29 -6.28 -4.22 11.11
C ILE A 29 -5.51 -4.23 12.44
N ASP A 30 -6.16 -4.67 13.53
CA ASP A 30 -5.52 -4.83 14.83
C ASP A 30 -4.59 -6.04 14.85
N ALA A 31 -4.98 -7.14 14.21
CA ALA A 31 -4.12 -8.32 14.04
C ALA A 31 -2.86 -8.00 13.21
N MET A 32 -2.94 -7.01 12.32
CA MET A 32 -1.82 -6.47 11.55
C MET A 32 -1.07 -5.33 12.29
N GLN A 33 -1.44 -5.06 13.54
CA GLN A 33 -0.78 -4.12 14.44
C GLN A 33 -0.83 -2.65 13.96
N ASN A 34 -1.94 -2.21 13.36
CA ASN A 34 -2.27 -0.82 13.05
C ASN A 34 -1.10 -0.01 12.47
N GLY A 35 -0.34 0.73 13.30
CA GLY A 35 0.81 1.51 12.88
C GLY A 35 1.89 0.69 12.16
N ARG A 36 2.09 -0.59 12.50
CA ARG A 36 3.02 -1.46 11.74
C ARG A 36 2.51 -1.78 10.35
N PHE A 37 1.20 -2.02 10.21
CA PHE A 37 0.60 -2.19 8.90
C PHE A 37 0.81 -0.94 8.05
N ALA A 38 0.47 0.24 8.58
CA ALA A 38 0.67 1.50 7.87
C ALA A 38 2.13 1.69 7.44
N ARG A 39 3.09 1.50 8.36
CA ARG A 39 4.53 1.60 8.06
C ARG A 39 4.96 0.62 6.96
N ASN A 40 4.58 -0.65 7.08
CA ASN A 40 4.96 -1.67 6.11
C ASN A 40 4.38 -1.36 4.71
N VAL A 41 3.16 -0.81 4.64
CA VAL A 41 2.55 -0.40 3.36
C VAL A 41 3.32 0.77 2.77
N ILE A 42 3.67 1.78 3.55
CA ILE A 42 4.45 2.93 3.05
C ILE A 42 5.83 2.49 2.57
N GLU A 43 6.56 1.68 3.34
CA GLU A 43 7.87 1.13 2.94
C GLU A 43 7.78 0.34 1.63
N ARG A 44 6.70 -0.44 1.45
CA ARG A 44 6.47 -1.20 0.22
C ARG A 44 6.09 -0.28 -0.95
N ALA A 45 5.28 0.76 -0.70
CA ALA A 45 4.87 1.74 -1.70
C ALA A 45 6.05 2.59 -2.19
N GLU A 46 7.02 2.92 -1.33
CA GLU A 46 8.27 3.56 -1.74
C GLU A 46 9.04 2.72 -2.76
N GLY A 47 9.12 1.40 -2.56
CA GLY A 47 9.74 0.48 -3.53
C GLY A 47 8.98 0.41 -4.86
N PHE A 48 7.65 0.44 -4.84
CA PHE A 48 6.83 0.50 -6.06
C PHE A 48 7.03 1.84 -6.80
N ARG A 49 7.03 2.96 -6.08
CA ARG A 49 7.35 4.29 -6.62
C ARG A 49 8.70 4.30 -7.32
N ASP A 50 9.74 3.79 -6.67
CA ASP A 50 11.09 3.76 -7.23
C ASP A 50 11.13 2.96 -8.53
N THR A 51 10.44 1.81 -8.56
CA THR A 51 10.29 0.98 -9.77
C THR A 51 9.54 1.73 -10.89
N ARG A 52 8.44 2.41 -10.55
CA ARG A 52 7.66 3.22 -11.49
C ARG A 52 8.48 4.36 -12.09
N VAL A 53 9.22 5.11 -11.27
CA VAL A 53 10.06 6.23 -11.72
C VAL A 53 11.21 5.73 -12.61
N ILE A 54 11.82 4.59 -12.29
CA ILE A 54 12.82 3.95 -13.15
C ILE A 54 12.19 3.54 -14.49
N ALA A 55 11.00 2.96 -14.48
CA ALA A 55 10.28 2.56 -15.70
C ALA A 55 9.92 3.77 -16.58
N GLN A 56 9.44 4.87 -15.98
CA GLN A 56 9.16 6.14 -16.64
C GLN A 56 10.41 6.70 -17.35
N LYS A 57 11.56 6.71 -16.66
CA LYS A 57 12.82 7.13 -17.27
C LYS A 57 13.20 6.24 -18.46
N ARG A 58 13.03 4.91 -18.33
CA ARG A 58 13.36 3.93 -19.39
C ARG A 58 12.44 4.04 -20.60
N SER A 59 11.19 4.49 -20.42
CA SER A 59 10.25 4.72 -21.52
C SER A 59 10.44 6.07 -22.22
N GLY A 60 11.49 6.83 -21.86
CA GLY A 60 11.78 8.13 -22.44
C GLY A 60 10.86 9.25 -21.96
N GLN A 61 10.03 8.99 -20.94
CA GLN A 61 9.22 10.02 -20.31
C GLN A 61 10.10 10.90 -19.42
N PRO A 62 9.87 12.23 -19.37
CA PRO A 62 10.59 13.11 -18.46
C PRO A 62 10.41 12.67 -17.00
N VAL A 63 11.47 12.77 -16.21
CA VAL A 63 11.45 12.56 -14.75
C VAL A 63 11.97 13.81 -14.08
N THR A 64 11.22 14.26 -13.07
CA THR A 64 11.43 15.44 -12.25
C THR A 64 11.99 15.07 -10.88
N VAL A 65 12.37 16.07 -10.07
CA VAL A 65 12.88 15.83 -8.71
C VAL A 65 11.75 15.45 -7.73
N GLU A 66 10.51 15.78 -8.10
CA GLU A 66 9.29 15.51 -7.34
C GLU A 66 8.82 14.05 -7.50
N ASP A 67 9.07 13.43 -8.66
CA ASP A 67 8.64 12.06 -8.96
C ASP A 67 9.06 11.01 -7.90
N PRO A 68 10.32 10.96 -7.42
CA PRO A 68 10.72 10.06 -6.34
C PRO A 68 10.29 10.54 -4.94
N GLN A 69 9.62 11.68 -4.80
CA GLN A 69 9.15 12.20 -3.51
C GLN A 69 7.66 11.91 -3.27
N ILE A 70 6.91 11.59 -4.33
CA ILE A 70 5.46 11.41 -4.30
C ILE A 70 5.10 9.94 -4.52
N ILE A 71 4.36 9.38 -3.57
CA ILE A 71 3.68 8.09 -3.67
C ILE A 71 2.30 8.36 -4.24
N THR A 72 1.96 7.64 -5.31
CA THR A 72 0.70 7.73 -6.04
C THR A 72 -0.18 6.50 -5.75
N ALA A 73 -1.45 6.53 -6.18
CA ALA A 73 -2.34 5.37 -6.08
C ALA A 73 -1.73 4.09 -6.74
N ALA A 74 -1.03 4.26 -7.86
CA ALA A 74 -0.35 3.17 -8.57
C ALA A 74 0.76 2.49 -7.74
N ASP A 75 1.24 3.16 -6.69
CA ASP A 75 2.24 2.63 -5.76
C ASP A 75 1.58 2.07 -4.49
N SER A 76 0.57 2.77 -3.96
CA SER A 76 -0.15 2.40 -2.73
C SER A 76 -1.00 1.13 -2.87
N GLU A 77 -1.76 0.99 -3.96
CA GLU A 77 -2.62 -0.18 -4.18
C GLU A 77 -1.84 -1.51 -4.20
N PRO A 78 -0.78 -1.68 -5.02
CA PRO A 78 0.00 -2.90 -5.00
C PRO A 78 0.75 -3.08 -3.67
N ALA A 79 1.14 -2.00 -2.98
CA ALA A 79 1.77 -2.08 -1.67
C ALA A 79 0.83 -2.69 -0.61
N VAL A 80 -0.41 -2.23 -0.53
CA VAL A 80 -1.45 -2.81 0.34
C VAL A 80 -1.62 -4.30 0.05
N ARG A 81 -1.84 -4.67 -1.21
CA ARG A 81 -2.04 -6.06 -1.62
C ARG A 81 -0.85 -6.94 -1.25
N SER A 82 0.35 -6.41 -1.43
CA SER A 82 1.59 -7.12 -1.16
C SER A 82 1.80 -7.34 0.34
N VAL A 83 1.60 -6.32 1.18
CA VAL A 83 1.68 -6.43 2.65
C VAL A 83 0.60 -7.38 3.21
N CYS A 84 -0.60 -7.36 2.63
CA CYS A 84 -1.66 -8.27 3.06
C CYS A 84 -1.37 -9.71 2.63
N SER A 85 -0.86 -9.94 1.43
CA SER A 85 -0.46 -11.28 0.96
C SER A 85 0.62 -11.91 1.84
N ASP A 86 1.55 -11.10 2.36
CA ASP A 86 2.59 -11.56 3.29
C ASP A 86 2.02 -12.04 4.64
N ASN A 87 0.82 -11.57 5.00
CA ASN A 87 0.12 -12.00 6.21
C ASN A 87 -0.78 -13.22 5.91
N ARG A 88 -0.40 -14.39 6.46
CA ARG A 88 -1.17 -15.65 6.28
C ARG A 88 -2.64 -15.55 6.69
N GLY A 89 -2.97 -14.68 7.64
CA GLY A 89 -4.35 -14.45 8.07
C GLY A 89 -5.17 -13.58 7.10
N MET A 90 -4.51 -12.93 6.14
CA MET A 90 -5.09 -12.04 5.12
C MET A 90 -5.01 -12.61 3.70
N ALA A 91 -4.20 -13.65 3.47
CA ALA A 91 -4.02 -14.27 2.16
C ALA A 91 -5.31 -14.85 1.53
N ALA A 92 -6.37 -15.04 2.33
CA ALA A 92 -7.68 -15.50 1.87
C ALA A 92 -8.67 -14.37 1.55
N ILE A 93 -8.30 -13.10 1.78
CA ILE A 93 -9.15 -11.95 1.43
C ILE A 93 -9.01 -11.69 -0.07
N VAL A 94 -10.14 -11.72 -0.77
CA VAL A 94 -10.24 -11.33 -2.18
C VAL A 94 -10.31 -9.81 -2.23
N TRP A 95 -9.36 -9.20 -2.93
CA TRP A 95 -9.20 -7.75 -3.11
C TRP A 95 -9.88 -7.28 -4.37
#